data_AF-A0A9W4QR21-F1
#
_entry.id   AF-A0A9W4QR21-F1
#
_cell.length_a   1.000
_cell.length_b   1.000
_cell.length_c   1.000
_cell.angle_alpha   90.00
_cell.angle_beta   90.00
_cell.angle_gamma   90.00
#
_symmetry.space_group_name_H-M   'P 1'
#
loop_
_entity.id
_entity.type
_entity.pdbx_description
1 polymer ?
#
loop_
_entity_poly.entity_id
_entity_poly.type
_entity_poly.pdbx_seq_one_letter_code
_entity_poly.pdbx_strand_id
1 'polypeptide(L)'
;MSKLIFGLLTPDGEQLDEFQTKLREFTIAFSRYGYREEIVEASDIEQLLIMAIAKNAQYCLIQSVGHVIDEQWYLPHWHRQGFHQSIQKLCDYNDFLIAGQLYCSENNTLGIETSCILINLSQYKKLGQPSFGEIDWQPREVLCASPAQSMSVQTLWQKKTKPCDIRGWQFLLSSYQHQLVVRAFSEDINYNRFDLNVSQSNQAFAARLRNINTAFTGEPNLAATQQTFLNRAQKQIQSAKKGVFLLNIESYDDVDNEVKGQPLDTVFSVAAGFKAYRILAAHGFHASSKVVLFDYSKQALAVRQYIVEHWNGEDFTTFVKQVFQQFPEPHTFYQLWHNTNTTNIDWQDLERLWQAELTRWGGADNFKKMWQKFSALEHRFIHVDLLQNKQALFDEIKISGNSYIWWSNAFFTIYSHWHFSAEQRHCIYGDWVNALATAAGECRVNGADHHNCAVNGLTALAYSRLFQKQTGGELNPQQLSCLDIQF
;
A
#
# COMPACT_ATOMS: atom_id res chain seq x y z
N MET A 1 -2.34 4.06 14.94
CA MET A 1 -2.86 2.70 15.24
C MET A 1 -2.53 2.37 16.69
N SER A 2 -3.39 1.60 17.39
CA SER A 2 -2.99 0.89 18.60
C SER A 2 -1.68 0.11 18.33
N LYS A 3 -0.93 -0.27 19.37
CA LYS A 3 0.44 -0.83 19.30
C LYS A 3 0.50 -2.17 18.53
N LEU A 4 0.23 -2.15 17.23
CA LEU A 4 0.27 -3.27 16.31
C LEU A 4 1.67 -3.34 15.71
N ILE A 5 2.27 -4.53 15.77
CA ILE A 5 3.51 -4.82 15.06
C ILE A 5 3.27 -5.89 14.00
N PHE A 6 3.96 -5.79 12.87
CA PHE A 6 3.94 -6.82 11.84
C PHE A 6 5.10 -7.77 12.08
N GLY A 7 4.82 -9.07 12.01
CA GLY A 7 5.81 -10.14 12.05
C GLY A 7 5.87 -10.86 10.71
N LEU A 8 7.05 -11.01 10.15
CA LEU A 8 7.31 -11.76 8.93
C LEU A 8 7.87 -13.14 9.30
N LEU A 9 7.09 -14.19 9.03
CA LEU A 9 7.46 -15.58 9.23
C LEU A 9 8.18 -16.10 7.99
N THR A 10 9.48 -16.36 8.12
CA THR A 10 10.30 -16.95 7.06
C THR A 10 10.36 -18.47 7.18
N PRO A 11 10.57 -19.20 6.08
CA PRO A 11 10.95 -20.62 6.16
C PRO A 11 12.19 -20.83 7.06
N ASP A 12 12.18 -21.89 7.87
CA ASP A 12 13.27 -22.23 8.80
C ASP A 12 14.60 -22.50 8.10
N GLY A 13 15.68 -21.86 8.57
CA GLY A 13 17.07 -22.30 8.36
C GLY A 13 17.61 -22.28 6.93
N GLU A 14 16.84 -21.82 5.95
CA GLU A 14 17.21 -21.85 4.54
C GLU A 14 17.53 -20.46 3.99
N GLN A 15 18.60 -20.38 3.19
CA GLN A 15 18.80 -19.25 2.30
C GLN A 15 17.64 -19.25 1.30
N LEU A 16 16.86 -18.16 1.28
CA LEU A 16 15.75 -18.03 0.34
C LEU A 16 16.28 -18.13 -1.09
N ASP A 17 15.63 -18.96 -1.90
CA ASP A 17 15.88 -18.96 -3.34
C ASP A 17 15.39 -17.65 -3.99
N GLU A 18 15.64 -17.47 -5.29
CA GLU A 18 15.23 -16.26 -6.02
C GLU A 18 13.72 -15.99 -5.92
N PHE A 19 12.91 -17.05 -5.99
CA PHE A 19 11.45 -16.93 -5.97
C PHE A 19 10.93 -16.60 -4.57
N GLN A 20 11.43 -17.27 -3.53
CA GLN A 20 11.10 -16.98 -2.13
C GLN A 20 11.60 -15.60 -1.72
N THR A 21 12.77 -15.17 -2.21
CA THR A 21 13.24 -13.79 -2.06
C THR A 21 12.24 -12.81 -2.67
N LYS A 22 11.72 -13.11 -3.87
CA LYS A 22 10.72 -12.25 -4.51
C LYS A 22 9.39 -12.23 -3.75
N LEU A 23 8.93 -13.36 -3.24
CA LEU A 23 7.74 -13.45 -2.40
C LEU A 23 7.93 -12.65 -1.10
N ARG A 24 9.10 -12.72 -0.48
CA ARG A 24 9.46 -11.94 0.70
C ARG A 24 9.40 -10.44 0.41
N GLU A 25 10.01 -9.99 -0.69
CA GLU A 25 9.91 -8.60 -1.14
C GLU A 25 8.45 -8.15 -1.32
N PHE A 26 7.61 -8.99 -1.93
CA PHE A 26 6.19 -8.68 -2.09
C PHE A 26 5.46 -8.60 -0.76
N THR A 27 5.67 -9.55 0.15
CA THR A 27 5.06 -9.51 1.49
C THR A 27 5.40 -8.21 2.21
N ILE A 28 6.67 -7.80 2.20
CA ILE A 28 7.10 -6.54 2.83
C ILE A 28 6.49 -5.34 2.10
N ALA A 29 6.64 -5.27 0.77
CA ALA A 29 6.20 -4.13 -0.01
C ALA A 29 4.69 -3.88 0.10
N PHE A 30 3.88 -4.93 0.02
CA PHE A 30 2.43 -4.78 0.10
C PHE A 30 1.96 -4.42 1.51
N SER A 31 2.65 -4.91 2.55
CA SER A 31 2.40 -4.47 3.94
C SER A 31 2.70 -2.98 4.12
N ARG A 32 3.71 -2.48 3.41
CA ARG A 32 4.10 -1.06 3.39
C ARG A 32 3.14 -0.16 2.61
N TYR A 33 1.97 -0.59 2.14
CA TYR A 33 0.95 0.38 1.70
C TYR A 33 0.28 1.06 2.90
N GLY A 34 -0.09 0.30 3.94
CA GLY A 34 -0.74 0.84 5.15
C GLY A 34 0.04 0.69 6.46
N TYR A 35 1.27 0.15 6.44
CA TYR A 35 2.11 -0.02 7.63
C TYR A 35 3.47 0.68 7.48
N ARG A 36 3.89 1.45 8.49
CA ARG A 36 5.10 2.31 8.46
C ARG A 36 6.09 2.04 9.61
N GLU A 37 5.74 1.17 10.53
CA GLU A 37 6.59 0.82 11.68
C GLU A 37 7.53 -0.35 11.36
N GLU A 38 8.41 -0.71 12.28
CA GLU A 38 9.29 -1.87 12.13
C GLU A 38 8.52 -3.18 11.91
N ILE A 39 8.96 -3.99 10.95
CA ILE A 39 8.53 -5.37 10.74
C ILE A 39 9.59 -6.27 11.37
N VAL A 40 9.19 -7.08 12.35
CA VAL A 40 10.10 -8.07 12.95
C VAL A 40 10.09 -9.33 12.10
N GLU A 41 11.22 -10.01 11.97
CA GLU A 41 11.36 -11.19 11.11
C GLU A 41 12.04 -12.32 11.89
N ALA A 42 11.47 -13.53 11.77
CA ALA A 42 11.97 -14.74 12.38
C ALA A 42 11.39 -15.97 11.66
N SER A 43 11.97 -17.14 11.90
CA SER A 43 11.50 -18.38 11.29
C SER A 43 10.48 -19.16 12.11
N ASP A 44 10.30 -18.77 13.38
CA ASP A 44 9.29 -19.33 14.27
C ASP A 44 8.36 -18.26 14.87
N ILE A 45 7.12 -18.66 15.17
CA ILE A 45 6.08 -17.77 15.70
C ILE A 45 6.43 -17.31 17.11
N GLU A 46 6.98 -18.18 17.96
CA GLU A 46 7.36 -17.81 19.33
C GLU A 46 8.39 -16.67 19.35
N GLN A 47 9.40 -16.71 18.49
CA GLN A 47 10.42 -15.69 18.37
C GLN A 47 9.83 -14.37 17.87
N LEU A 48 8.91 -14.39 16.89
CA LEU A 48 8.18 -13.18 16.47
C LEU A 48 7.42 -12.57 17.65
N LEU A 49 6.74 -13.38 18.46
CA LEU A 49 6.01 -12.90 19.63
C LEU A 49 6.95 -12.33 20.70
N ILE A 50 8.12 -12.94 20.94
CA ILE A 50 9.14 -12.41 21.86
C ILE A 50 9.64 -11.04 21.37
N MET A 51 9.97 -10.92 20.08
CA MET A 51 10.40 -9.65 19.48
C MET A 51 9.31 -8.58 19.59
N ALA A 52 8.06 -8.92 19.26
CA ALA A 52 6.91 -8.04 19.38
C ALA A 52 6.69 -7.55 20.82
N ILE A 53 6.83 -8.44 21.80
CA ILE A 53 6.73 -8.11 23.23
C ILE A 53 7.85 -7.16 23.65
N ALA A 54 9.09 -7.39 23.19
CA ALA A 54 10.24 -6.54 23.48
C ALA A 54 10.05 -5.11 22.93
N LYS A 55 9.32 -4.97 21.82
CA LYS A 55 8.91 -3.68 21.24
C LYS A 55 7.67 -3.07 21.91
N ASN A 56 7.20 -3.66 23.02
CA ASN A 56 6.03 -3.21 23.77
C ASN A 56 4.75 -3.15 22.93
N ALA A 57 4.63 -4.03 21.92
CA ALA A 57 3.42 -4.16 21.13
C ALA A 57 2.27 -4.76 21.96
N GLN A 58 1.04 -4.42 21.58
CA GLN A 58 -0.21 -4.99 22.09
C GLN A 58 -0.74 -6.09 21.17
N TYR A 59 -0.51 -5.97 19.87
CA TYR A 59 -0.94 -6.93 18.88
C TYR A 59 0.21 -7.26 17.92
N CYS A 60 0.28 -8.50 17.45
CA CYS A 60 1.22 -8.93 16.42
C CYS A 60 0.42 -9.52 15.26
N LEU A 61 0.48 -8.89 14.08
CA LEU A 61 -0.04 -9.48 12.84
C LEU A 61 1.12 -10.23 12.19
N ILE A 62 1.06 -11.55 12.20
CA ILE A 62 2.08 -12.41 11.60
C ILE A 62 1.65 -12.76 10.18
N GLN A 63 2.55 -12.61 9.22
CA GLN A 63 2.38 -12.98 7.82
C GLN A 63 3.53 -13.90 7.40
N SER A 64 3.24 -14.98 6.69
CA SER A 64 4.30 -15.80 6.09
C SER A 64 4.85 -15.17 4.81
N VAL A 65 6.09 -15.51 4.44
CA VAL A 65 6.62 -15.20 3.11
C VAL A 65 5.66 -15.67 2.02
N GLY A 66 5.31 -14.75 1.11
CA GLY A 66 4.33 -14.94 0.03
C GLY A 66 2.91 -14.55 0.39
N HIS A 67 2.62 -14.25 1.66
CA HIS A 67 1.36 -13.61 2.02
C HIS A 67 1.39 -12.12 1.63
N VAL A 68 0.36 -11.63 0.95
CA VAL A 68 0.25 -10.26 0.43
C VAL A 68 -1.06 -9.63 0.87
N ILE A 69 -1.00 -8.35 1.27
CA ILE A 69 -2.16 -7.51 1.54
C ILE A 69 -2.37 -6.59 0.34
N ASP A 70 -3.38 -6.87 -0.46
CA ASP A 70 -3.79 -6.03 -1.59
C ASP A 70 -4.86 -5.04 -1.11
N GLU A 71 -4.41 -3.93 -0.53
CA GLU A 71 -5.30 -2.88 -0.04
C GLU A 71 -5.99 -2.20 -1.24
N GLN A 72 -7.31 -2.37 -1.30
CA GLN A 72 -8.14 -1.75 -2.33
C GLN A 72 -8.70 -0.42 -1.82
N TRP A 73 -8.80 0.56 -2.71
CA TRP A 73 -9.43 1.83 -2.38
C TRP A 73 -10.95 1.72 -2.40
N TYR A 74 -11.55 1.82 -1.22
CA TYR A 74 -13.00 1.91 -1.02
C TYR A 74 -13.39 3.34 -0.65
N LEU A 75 -14.55 3.78 -1.14
CA LEU A 75 -15.06 5.10 -0.78
C LEU A 75 -15.60 5.09 0.67
N PRO A 76 -15.44 6.18 1.43
CA PRO A 76 -15.78 6.20 2.86
C PRO A 76 -17.23 5.83 3.21
N HIS A 77 -18.15 6.03 2.26
CA HIS A 77 -19.58 5.77 2.45
C HIS A 77 -19.99 4.34 2.01
N TRP A 78 -19.08 3.55 1.44
CA TRP A 78 -19.33 2.15 1.11
C TRP A 78 -19.29 1.29 2.38
N HIS A 79 -19.99 0.14 2.35
CA HIS A 79 -19.99 -0.79 3.48
C HIS A 79 -18.69 -1.58 3.62
N ARG A 80 -17.99 -1.83 2.51
CA ARG A 80 -16.69 -2.52 2.51
C ARG A 80 -15.60 -1.63 3.05
N GLN A 81 -14.65 -2.26 3.73
CA GLN A 81 -13.52 -1.57 4.35
C GLN A 81 -12.18 -2.15 3.88
N GLY A 82 -11.15 -1.33 3.99
CA GLY A 82 -9.77 -1.74 3.76
C GLY A 82 -9.28 -2.70 4.85
N PHE A 83 -8.25 -3.51 4.54
CA PHE A 83 -7.68 -4.51 5.43
C PHE A 83 -7.25 -3.90 6.75
N HIS A 84 -6.53 -2.77 6.70
CA HIS A 84 -5.99 -2.12 7.90
C HIS A 84 -7.09 -1.61 8.83
N GLN A 85 -8.17 -1.05 8.27
CA GLN A 85 -9.32 -0.60 9.07
C GLN A 85 -10.04 -1.79 9.72
N SER A 86 -10.20 -2.90 8.99
CA SER A 86 -10.81 -4.11 9.54
C SER A 86 -9.94 -4.76 10.64
N ILE A 87 -8.61 -4.76 10.49
CA ILE A 87 -7.70 -5.22 11.54
C ILE A 87 -7.80 -4.32 12.78
N GLN A 88 -7.87 -3.00 12.61
CA GLN A 88 -8.03 -2.09 13.75
C GLN A 88 -9.32 -2.37 14.52
N LYS A 89 -10.45 -2.56 13.83
CA LYS A 89 -11.72 -2.96 14.47
C LYS A 89 -11.60 -4.29 15.20
N LEU A 90 -10.85 -5.24 14.64
CA LEU A 90 -10.60 -6.51 15.30
C LEU A 90 -9.79 -6.33 16.59
N CYS A 91 -8.79 -5.45 16.58
CA CYS A 91 -8.02 -5.09 17.77
C CYS A 91 -8.85 -4.38 18.85
N ASP A 92 -9.97 -3.72 18.51
CA ASP A 92 -10.85 -3.12 19.52
C ASP A 92 -11.48 -4.18 20.45
N TYR A 93 -11.54 -5.43 20.01
CA TYR A 93 -11.92 -6.56 20.86
C TYR A 93 -10.72 -7.01 21.71
N ASN A 94 -10.94 -7.22 23.01
CA ASN A 94 -9.90 -7.65 23.96
C ASN A 94 -10.10 -9.08 24.51
N ASP A 95 -11.09 -9.80 23.98
CA ASP A 95 -11.58 -11.09 24.47
C ASP A 95 -11.03 -12.30 23.68
N PHE A 96 -9.97 -12.10 22.90
CA PHE A 96 -9.36 -13.13 22.07
C PHE A 96 -7.85 -13.24 22.33
N LEU A 97 -7.31 -14.45 22.22
CA LEU A 97 -5.86 -14.68 22.13
C LEU A 97 -5.40 -14.58 20.68
N ILE A 98 -6.13 -15.27 19.78
CA ILE A 98 -5.78 -15.41 18.37
C ILE A 98 -6.97 -15.13 17.47
N ALA A 99 -6.70 -14.51 16.33
CA ALA A 99 -7.62 -14.40 15.22
C ALA A 99 -6.96 -14.83 13.90
N GLY A 100 -7.75 -15.42 13.01
CA GLY A 100 -7.27 -15.93 11.72
C GLY A 100 -8.25 -16.91 11.08
N GLN A 101 -7.80 -17.59 10.03
CA GLN A 101 -8.62 -18.57 9.32
C GLN A 101 -8.49 -19.95 9.95
N LEU A 102 -9.60 -20.49 10.43
CA LEU A 102 -9.65 -21.84 10.98
C LEU A 102 -9.69 -22.88 9.87
N TYR A 103 -9.01 -24.00 10.10
CA TYR A 103 -9.15 -25.21 9.29
C TYR A 103 -9.22 -26.45 10.19
N CYS A 104 -9.68 -27.55 9.61
CA CYS A 104 -9.87 -28.81 10.30
C CYS A 104 -9.06 -29.88 9.55
N SER A 105 -8.27 -30.67 10.27
CA SER A 105 -7.53 -31.78 9.67
C SER A 105 -8.45 -32.94 9.30
N GLU A 106 -7.92 -33.92 8.56
CA GLU A 106 -8.62 -35.18 8.27
C GLU A 106 -9.01 -35.93 9.54
N ASN A 107 -8.22 -35.79 10.61
CA ASN A 107 -8.54 -36.34 11.92
C ASN A 107 -9.56 -35.50 12.70
N ASN A 108 -10.19 -34.50 12.08
CA ASN A 108 -11.11 -33.55 12.70
C ASN A 108 -10.48 -32.72 13.83
N THR A 109 -9.16 -32.51 13.81
CA THR A 109 -8.47 -31.62 14.75
C THR A 109 -8.56 -30.19 14.25
N LEU A 110 -8.85 -29.24 15.14
CA LEU A 110 -8.90 -27.82 14.81
C LEU A 110 -7.51 -27.18 14.86
N GLY A 111 -7.23 -26.32 13.88
CA GLY A 111 -6.05 -25.47 13.82
C GLY A 111 -6.30 -24.17 13.08
N ILE A 112 -5.23 -23.41 12.84
CA ILE A 112 -5.33 -22.06 12.24
C ILE A 112 -4.25 -21.80 11.18
N GLU A 113 -4.68 -21.22 10.06
CA GLU A 113 -3.85 -20.99 8.87
C GLU A 113 -2.70 -20.04 9.22
N THR A 114 -1.46 -20.49 9.05
CA THR A 114 -0.27 -19.72 9.46
C THR A 114 0.13 -18.63 8.48
N SER A 115 -0.50 -18.54 7.31
CA SER A 115 -0.16 -17.55 6.30
C SER A 115 -0.44 -16.12 6.78
N CYS A 116 -1.47 -15.95 7.62
CA CYS A 116 -1.80 -14.67 8.26
C CYS A 116 -2.62 -14.88 9.54
N ILE A 117 -2.08 -14.45 10.68
CA ILE A 117 -2.75 -14.52 12.00
C ILE A 117 -2.54 -13.24 12.79
N LEU A 118 -3.51 -12.88 13.62
CA LEU A 118 -3.40 -11.77 14.56
C LEU A 118 -3.39 -12.29 16.00
N ILE A 119 -2.36 -11.94 16.76
CA ILE A 119 -2.20 -12.32 18.16
C ILE A 119 -2.42 -11.11 19.07
N ASN A 120 -3.26 -11.28 20.10
CA ASN A 120 -3.37 -10.33 21.20
C ASN A 120 -2.27 -10.62 22.23
N LEU A 121 -1.23 -9.80 22.25
CA LEU A 121 -0.05 -9.98 23.10
C LEU A 121 -0.36 -9.77 24.59
N SER A 122 -1.41 -9.02 24.91
CA SER A 122 -1.87 -8.87 26.30
C SER A 122 -2.43 -10.19 26.81
N GLN A 123 -3.30 -10.84 26.04
CA GLN A 123 -3.83 -12.16 26.40
C GLN A 123 -2.75 -13.24 26.37
N TYR A 124 -1.89 -13.24 25.36
CA TYR A 124 -0.74 -14.15 25.28
C TYR A 124 0.13 -14.13 26.56
N LYS A 125 0.47 -12.93 27.06
CA LYS A 125 1.21 -12.77 28.32
C LYS A 125 0.41 -13.26 29.54
N LYS A 126 -0.88 -12.92 29.64
CA LYS A 126 -1.75 -13.33 30.77
C LYS A 126 -1.88 -14.85 30.88
N LEU A 127 -1.86 -15.54 29.74
CA LEU A 127 -1.97 -17.00 29.66
C LEU A 127 -0.63 -17.73 29.87
N GLY A 128 0.42 -17.00 30.26
CA GLY A 128 1.75 -17.59 30.49
C GLY A 128 2.51 -17.93 29.20
N GLN A 129 2.23 -17.21 28.10
CA GLN A 129 2.93 -17.36 26.82
C GLN A 129 2.88 -18.82 26.31
N PRO A 130 1.67 -19.37 26.03
CA PRO A 130 1.56 -20.73 25.52
C PRO A 130 2.38 -20.89 24.23
N SER A 131 2.83 -22.11 23.90
CA SER A 131 3.39 -22.40 22.58
C SER A 131 2.29 -22.43 21.52
N PHE A 132 2.66 -22.14 20.26
CA PHE A 132 1.71 -22.06 19.15
C PHE A 132 1.02 -23.40 18.88
N GLY A 133 1.80 -24.48 18.96
CA GLY A 133 1.36 -25.84 18.69
C GLY A 133 1.74 -26.28 17.28
N GLU A 134 2.98 -26.74 17.13
CA GLU A 134 3.47 -27.34 15.88
C GLU A 134 2.92 -28.75 15.67
N ILE A 135 3.08 -29.23 14.42
CA ILE A 135 2.76 -30.62 14.06
C ILE A 135 3.86 -31.52 14.60
N ASP A 136 3.49 -32.44 15.50
CA ASP A 136 4.42 -33.42 16.07
C ASP A 136 3.87 -34.87 16.04
N TRP A 137 2.64 -35.04 15.54
CA TRP A 137 1.92 -36.32 15.46
C TRP A 137 1.75 -37.04 16.81
N GLN A 138 2.08 -36.40 17.93
CA GLN A 138 1.93 -37.01 19.25
C GLN A 138 0.48 -36.90 19.71
N PRO A 139 -0.05 -37.91 20.41
CA PRO A 139 -1.36 -37.80 21.05
C PRO A 139 -1.34 -36.73 22.14
N ARG A 140 -2.13 -35.67 21.95
CA ARG A 140 -2.31 -34.60 22.95
C ARG A 140 -3.80 -34.27 23.08
N GLU A 141 -4.16 -33.59 24.16
CA GLU A 141 -5.47 -32.94 24.23
C GLU A 141 -5.53 -31.86 23.15
N VAL A 142 -6.50 -31.97 22.24
CA VAL A 142 -6.75 -31.03 21.16
C VAL A 142 -8.24 -30.74 21.06
N LEU A 143 -8.59 -29.68 20.32
CA LEU A 143 -9.98 -29.39 20.02
C LEU A 143 -10.39 -30.04 18.71
N CYS A 144 -11.60 -30.58 18.68
CA CYS A 144 -12.20 -31.19 17.50
C CYS A 144 -13.56 -30.58 17.21
N ALA A 145 -13.92 -30.53 15.93
CA ALA A 145 -15.24 -30.09 15.47
C ALA A 145 -15.76 -31.05 14.38
N SER A 146 -17.05 -31.38 14.41
CA SER A 146 -17.73 -32.15 13.36
C SER A 146 -19.22 -31.81 13.37
N PRO A 147 -19.85 -31.43 12.24
CA PRO A 147 -19.34 -31.20 10.87
C PRO A 147 -18.75 -29.79 10.65
N ALA A 148 -18.33 -29.41 9.44
CA ALA A 148 -17.66 -28.13 9.13
C ALA A 148 -18.35 -26.86 9.70
N GLN A 149 -19.69 -26.85 9.77
CA GLN A 149 -20.47 -25.77 10.39
C GLN A 149 -20.18 -25.56 11.89
N SER A 150 -19.64 -26.57 12.58
CA SER A 150 -19.25 -26.48 13.99
C SER A 150 -17.91 -25.79 14.21
N MET A 151 -17.11 -25.56 13.17
CA MET A 151 -15.81 -24.88 13.31
C MET A 151 -15.97 -23.41 13.70
N SER A 152 -16.98 -22.73 13.19
CA SER A 152 -17.26 -21.31 13.51
C SER A 152 -18.02 -21.13 14.83
N VAL A 153 -18.46 -22.22 15.47
CA VAL A 153 -19.28 -22.21 16.68
C VAL A 153 -18.51 -22.88 17.81
N GLN A 154 -17.76 -22.09 18.58
CA GLN A 154 -16.86 -22.61 19.62
C GLN A 154 -17.55 -23.47 20.69
N THR A 155 -18.83 -23.25 20.94
CA THR A 155 -19.62 -24.05 21.89
C THR A 155 -19.83 -25.51 21.43
N LEU A 156 -19.60 -25.80 20.15
CA LEU A 156 -19.68 -27.14 19.59
C LEU A 156 -18.33 -27.88 19.60
N TRP A 157 -17.25 -27.22 20.05
CA TRP A 157 -15.92 -27.81 20.10
C TRP A 157 -15.80 -28.80 21.25
N GLN A 158 -15.10 -29.91 20.98
CA GLN A 158 -14.88 -30.98 21.95
C GLN A 158 -13.39 -31.21 22.17
N LYS A 159 -12.98 -31.30 23.44
CA LYS A 159 -11.64 -31.79 23.80
C LYS A 159 -11.54 -33.29 23.53
N LYS A 160 -10.53 -33.71 22.80
CA LYS A 160 -10.22 -35.12 22.54
C LYS A 160 -8.71 -35.33 22.61
N THR A 161 -8.28 -36.53 22.97
CA THR A 161 -6.88 -36.93 22.81
C THR A 161 -6.70 -37.47 21.39
N LYS A 162 -5.94 -36.75 20.57
CA LYS A 162 -5.66 -37.13 19.17
C LYS A 162 -4.25 -36.70 18.78
N PRO A 163 -3.69 -37.27 17.69
CA PRO A 163 -2.45 -36.77 17.10
C PRO A 163 -2.55 -35.27 16.75
N CYS A 164 -1.53 -34.50 17.10
CA CYS A 164 -1.37 -33.13 16.66
C CYS A 164 -0.86 -33.09 15.21
N ASP A 165 -1.82 -33.14 14.28
CA ASP A 165 -1.61 -33.19 12.83
C ASP A 165 -1.86 -31.84 12.14
N ILE A 166 -2.03 -30.78 12.93
CA ILE A 166 -2.41 -29.45 12.46
C ILE A 166 -1.71 -28.36 13.27
N ARG A 167 -1.33 -27.25 12.63
CA ARG A 167 -0.66 -26.13 13.32
C ARG A 167 -1.65 -25.23 14.09
N GLY A 168 -1.15 -24.61 15.17
CA GLY A 168 -1.90 -23.65 15.98
C GLY A 168 -2.90 -24.29 16.96
N TRP A 169 -2.92 -25.62 17.05
CA TRP A 169 -3.85 -26.38 17.88
C TRP A 169 -3.80 -25.95 19.35
N GLN A 170 -2.62 -25.57 19.84
CA GLN A 170 -2.40 -25.24 21.24
C GLN A 170 -2.91 -23.85 21.60
N PHE A 171 -2.82 -22.88 20.69
CA PHE A 171 -3.47 -21.57 20.87
C PHE A 171 -4.99 -21.70 20.90
N LEU A 172 -5.57 -22.56 20.06
CA LEU A 172 -7.01 -22.82 20.08
C LEU A 172 -7.42 -23.47 21.40
N LEU A 173 -6.69 -24.50 21.85
CA LEU A 173 -6.93 -25.15 23.13
C LEU A 173 -6.82 -24.17 24.30
N SER A 174 -5.77 -23.36 24.33
CA SER A 174 -5.55 -22.36 25.38
C SER A 174 -6.68 -21.33 25.42
N SER A 175 -7.11 -20.85 24.25
CA SER A 175 -8.26 -19.94 24.13
C SER A 175 -9.53 -20.58 24.72
N TYR A 176 -9.83 -21.81 24.33
CA TYR A 176 -11.01 -22.54 24.80
C TYR A 176 -10.99 -22.78 26.33
N GLN A 177 -9.84 -23.19 26.88
CA GLN A 177 -9.68 -23.44 28.31
C GLN A 177 -9.88 -22.17 29.17
N HIS A 178 -9.56 -21.00 28.62
CA HIS A 178 -9.68 -19.71 29.29
C HIS A 178 -10.91 -18.91 28.86
N GLN A 179 -11.86 -19.55 28.16
CA GLN A 179 -13.11 -18.93 27.70
C GLN A 179 -12.88 -17.68 26.82
N LEU A 180 -11.77 -17.66 26.07
CA LEU A 180 -11.49 -16.63 25.08
C LEU A 180 -12.08 -17.01 23.72
N VAL A 181 -12.55 -15.98 23.02
CA VAL A 181 -13.05 -16.12 21.66
C VAL A 181 -11.88 -16.35 20.72
N VAL A 182 -11.99 -17.33 19.83
CA VAL A 182 -11.12 -17.48 18.67
C VAL A 182 -11.81 -16.78 17.52
N ARG A 183 -11.25 -15.66 17.08
CA ARG A 183 -11.94 -14.79 16.12
C ARG A 183 -11.58 -15.17 14.69
N ALA A 184 -12.59 -15.36 13.85
CA ALA A 184 -12.38 -15.46 12.42
C ALA A 184 -12.09 -14.07 11.83
N PHE A 185 -11.29 -14.02 10.76
CA PHE A 185 -11.19 -12.81 9.95
C PHE A 185 -12.52 -12.48 9.25
N SER A 186 -12.83 -11.19 9.13
CA SER A 186 -14.01 -10.71 8.42
C SER A 186 -13.90 -10.97 6.91
N GLU A 187 -15.01 -10.84 6.19
CA GLU A 187 -15.01 -10.89 4.73
C GLU A 187 -14.07 -9.85 4.11
N ASP A 188 -14.02 -8.64 4.67
CA ASP A 188 -13.11 -7.57 4.22
C ASP A 188 -11.63 -7.96 4.39
N ILE A 189 -11.25 -8.54 5.53
CA ILE A 189 -9.87 -9.03 5.74
C ILE A 189 -9.55 -10.14 4.74
N ASN A 190 -10.46 -11.11 4.57
CA ASN A 190 -10.26 -12.24 3.66
C ASN A 190 -10.23 -11.82 2.18
N TYR A 191 -10.93 -10.76 1.80
CA TYR A 191 -10.97 -10.27 0.42
C TYR A 191 -9.66 -9.61 -0.03
N ASN A 192 -8.94 -9.00 0.91
CA ASN A 192 -7.72 -8.23 0.67
C ASN A 192 -6.44 -9.02 0.95
N ARG A 193 -6.55 -10.29 1.38
CA ARG A 193 -5.38 -11.12 1.73
C ARG A 193 -5.18 -12.25 0.72
N PHE A 194 -3.93 -12.45 0.30
CA PHE A 194 -3.55 -13.44 -0.68
C PHE A 194 -2.39 -14.28 -0.16
N ASP A 195 -2.51 -15.60 -0.20
CA ASP A 195 -1.37 -16.49 -0.02
C ASP A 195 -0.81 -16.89 -1.39
N LEU A 196 0.36 -16.35 -1.74
CA LEU A 196 1.02 -16.64 -3.01
C LEU A 196 1.98 -17.81 -2.93
N ASN A 197 2.26 -18.35 -1.74
CA ASN A 197 3.22 -19.43 -1.53
C ASN A 197 2.55 -20.81 -1.52
N VAL A 198 1.87 -21.13 -2.63
CA VAL A 198 1.17 -22.41 -2.77
C VAL A 198 2.09 -23.42 -3.41
N SER A 199 2.65 -24.34 -2.61
CA SER A 199 3.71 -25.28 -3.03
C SER A 199 3.41 -26.04 -4.33
N GLN A 200 2.17 -26.45 -4.54
CA GLN A 200 1.74 -27.22 -5.73
C GLN A 200 1.81 -26.41 -7.03
N SER A 201 1.77 -25.07 -6.96
CA SER A 201 1.69 -24.16 -8.10
C SER A 201 2.82 -23.14 -8.15
N ASN A 202 3.75 -23.15 -7.18
CA ASN A 202 4.87 -22.20 -7.08
C ASN A 202 5.73 -22.16 -8.35
N GLN A 203 6.01 -23.29 -8.99
CA GLN A 203 6.81 -23.31 -10.21
C GLN A 203 6.13 -22.55 -11.36
N ALA A 204 4.83 -22.79 -11.56
CA ALA A 204 4.03 -22.10 -12.58
C ALA A 204 3.93 -20.60 -12.26
N PHE A 205 3.70 -20.25 -10.99
CA PHE A 205 3.64 -18.87 -10.54
C PHE A 205 4.97 -18.13 -10.73
N ALA A 206 6.10 -18.75 -10.37
CA ALA A 206 7.44 -18.19 -10.55
C ALA A 206 7.77 -17.94 -12.03
N ALA A 207 7.44 -18.88 -12.91
CA ALA A 207 7.60 -18.71 -14.36
C ALA A 207 6.77 -17.53 -14.88
N ARG A 208 5.62 -17.28 -14.27
CA ARG A 208 4.73 -16.16 -14.62
C ARG A 208 5.24 -14.81 -14.17
N LEU A 209 5.80 -14.71 -12.95
CA LEU A 209 6.41 -13.48 -12.46
C LEU A 209 7.53 -12.97 -13.40
N ARG A 210 8.27 -13.90 -14.03
CA ARG A 210 9.35 -13.58 -14.99
C ARG A 210 8.84 -13.11 -16.37
N ASN A 211 7.63 -13.47 -16.79
CA ASN A 211 7.14 -13.30 -18.17
C ASN A 211 5.90 -12.39 -18.27
N ILE A 212 5.99 -11.16 -17.74
CA ILE A 212 4.82 -10.28 -17.59
C ILE A 212 4.22 -9.72 -18.90
N ASN A 213 4.98 -9.70 -19.99
CA ASN A 213 4.54 -9.09 -21.25
C ASN A 213 3.54 -9.93 -22.03
N THR A 214 3.29 -11.18 -21.64
CA THR A 214 2.27 -12.03 -22.28
C THR A 214 0.95 -11.93 -21.52
N ALA A 215 -0.18 -11.89 -22.24
CA ALA A 215 -1.51 -11.92 -21.63
C ALA A 215 -1.74 -13.24 -20.87
N PHE A 216 -2.39 -13.17 -19.71
CA PHE A 216 -2.62 -14.31 -18.82
C PHE A 216 -3.91 -15.01 -19.26
N THR A 217 -3.83 -16.06 -20.08
CA THR A 217 -5.02 -16.84 -20.45
C THR A 217 -4.84 -18.30 -20.09
N GLY A 218 -5.54 -18.73 -19.03
CA GLY A 218 -5.94 -20.12 -18.81
C GLY A 218 -4.81 -21.13 -18.63
N GLU A 219 -3.74 -20.78 -17.93
CA GLU A 219 -2.71 -21.78 -17.63
C GLU A 219 -3.24 -22.81 -16.62
N PRO A 220 -3.23 -24.11 -16.97
CA PRO A 220 -3.50 -25.14 -15.99
C PRO A 220 -2.41 -25.06 -14.91
N ASN A 221 -2.80 -25.23 -13.64
CA ASN A 221 -1.92 -25.41 -12.47
C ASN A 221 -1.60 -24.15 -11.62
N LEU A 222 -2.27 -23.00 -11.79
CA LEU A 222 -2.22 -21.93 -10.80
C LEU A 222 -3.27 -22.11 -9.70
N ALA A 223 -2.90 -21.81 -8.45
CA ALA A 223 -3.87 -21.74 -7.36
C ALA A 223 -4.84 -20.57 -7.56
N ALA A 224 -6.09 -20.71 -7.12
CA ALA A 224 -7.12 -19.67 -7.31
C ALA A 224 -6.72 -18.30 -6.74
N THR A 225 -6.02 -18.30 -5.59
CA THR A 225 -5.51 -17.09 -4.94
C THR A 225 -4.41 -16.40 -5.75
N GLN A 226 -3.44 -17.17 -6.27
CA GLN A 226 -2.40 -16.69 -7.17
C GLN A 226 -3.02 -16.13 -8.46
N GLN A 227 -3.96 -16.84 -9.09
CA GLN A 227 -4.64 -16.37 -10.30
C GLN A 227 -5.39 -15.04 -10.06
N THR A 228 -6.10 -14.94 -8.94
CA THR A 228 -6.84 -13.72 -8.58
C THR A 228 -5.88 -12.55 -8.36
N PHE A 229 -4.79 -12.76 -7.62
CA PHE A 229 -3.76 -11.74 -7.42
C PHE A 229 -3.13 -11.29 -8.76
N LEU A 230 -2.75 -12.23 -9.63
CA LEU A 230 -2.18 -11.92 -10.94
C LEU A 230 -3.13 -11.09 -11.79
N ASN A 231 -4.42 -11.45 -11.83
CA ASN A 231 -5.40 -10.69 -12.60
C ASN A 231 -5.51 -9.23 -12.12
N ARG A 232 -5.42 -9.00 -10.80
CA ARG A 232 -5.44 -7.64 -10.21
C ARG A 232 -4.14 -6.88 -10.52
N ALA A 233 -2.99 -7.50 -10.25
CA ALA A 233 -1.68 -6.88 -10.47
C ALA A 233 -1.42 -6.60 -11.97
N GLN A 234 -1.78 -7.52 -12.85
CA GLN A 234 -1.58 -7.40 -14.30
C GLN A 234 -2.25 -6.13 -14.85
N LYS A 235 -3.50 -5.86 -14.46
CA LYS A 235 -4.23 -4.68 -14.93
C LYS A 235 -3.44 -3.40 -14.62
N GLN A 236 -2.89 -3.32 -13.41
CA GLN A 236 -2.08 -2.19 -12.96
C GLN A 236 -0.73 -2.11 -13.70
N ILE A 237 -0.04 -3.23 -13.88
CA ILE A 237 1.29 -3.25 -14.48
C ILE A 237 1.25 -2.98 -15.98
N GLN A 238 0.34 -3.63 -16.71
CA GLN A 238 0.21 -3.44 -18.16
C GLN A 238 -0.31 -2.06 -18.52
N SER A 239 -1.12 -1.47 -17.64
CA SER A 239 -1.70 -0.15 -17.87
C SER A 239 -0.93 0.98 -17.20
N ALA A 240 0.14 0.69 -16.44
CA ALA A 240 0.90 1.69 -15.68
C ALA A 240 1.26 2.88 -16.55
N LYS A 241 1.86 2.66 -17.72
CA LYS A 241 2.28 3.73 -18.66
C LYS A 241 1.12 4.51 -19.33
N LYS A 242 -0.13 4.14 -19.06
CA LYS A 242 -1.36 4.80 -19.53
C LYS A 242 -2.22 5.33 -18.37
N GLY A 243 -1.75 5.18 -17.13
CA GLY A 243 -2.48 5.51 -15.91
C GLY A 243 -2.77 7.01 -15.80
N VAL A 244 -4.00 7.36 -15.47
CA VAL A 244 -4.46 8.74 -15.26
C VAL A 244 -5.22 8.83 -13.95
N PHE A 245 -4.75 9.70 -13.07
CA PHE A 245 -5.40 10.04 -11.80
C PHE A 245 -6.07 11.40 -11.93
N LEU A 246 -7.42 11.43 -11.95
CA LEU A 246 -8.18 12.68 -12.10
C LEU A 246 -8.27 13.50 -10.81
N LEU A 247 -8.27 12.83 -9.66
CA LEU A 247 -8.38 13.42 -8.32
C LEU A 247 -7.22 12.92 -7.44
N ASN A 248 -6.87 13.71 -6.42
CA ASN A 248 -6.10 13.21 -5.28
C ASN A 248 -7.07 12.63 -4.26
N ILE A 249 -6.68 11.55 -3.63
CA ILE A 249 -7.47 10.86 -2.61
C ILE A 249 -6.77 10.98 -1.25
N GLU A 250 -5.45 11.14 -1.28
CA GLU A 250 -4.60 11.46 -0.16
C GLU A 250 -4.97 12.80 0.49
N SER A 251 -4.54 12.96 1.74
CA SER A 251 -4.63 14.24 2.45
C SER A 251 -3.73 15.31 1.81
N TYR A 252 -4.02 16.57 2.12
CA TYR A 252 -3.15 17.71 1.85
C TYR A 252 -2.38 18.18 3.09
N ASP A 253 -2.48 17.48 4.22
CA ASP A 253 -1.86 17.88 5.49
C ASP A 253 -0.35 18.06 5.40
N ASP A 254 0.32 17.22 4.61
CA ASP A 254 1.74 17.28 4.29
C ASP A 254 2.14 18.56 3.55
N VAL A 255 1.21 19.24 2.89
CA VAL A 255 1.44 20.52 2.19
C VAL A 255 0.94 21.69 3.03
N ASP A 256 -0.23 21.55 3.65
CA ASP A 256 -0.91 22.63 4.36
C ASP A 256 -0.19 23.01 5.67
N ASN A 257 0.47 22.05 6.31
CA ASN A 257 1.18 22.25 7.57
C ASN A 257 2.69 22.50 7.39
N GLU A 258 3.19 22.52 6.15
CA GLU A 258 4.58 22.88 5.89
C GLU A 258 4.87 24.36 6.21
N VAL A 259 6.12 24.62 6.61
CA VAL A 259 6.58 25.99 6.86
C VAL A 259 6.50 26.80 5.56
N LYS A 260 5.81 27.93 5.63
CA LYS A 260 5.61 28.82 4.49
C LYS A 260 6.85 29.68 4.26
N GLY A 261 7.34 29.66 3.02
CA GLY A 261 8.48 30.45 2.58
C GLY A 261 8.07 31.59 1.65
N GLN A 262 8.99 31.97 0.76
CA GLN A 262 8.70 32.88 -0.34
C GLN A 262 7.74 32.23 -1.36
N PRO A 263 6.95 33.04 -2.10
CA PRO A 263 6.17 32.55 -3.23
C PRO A 263 7.02 31.73 -4.21
N LEU A 264 6.43 30.68 -4.78
CA LEU A 264 7.12 29.76 -5.67
C LEU A 264 7.32 30.35 -7.07
N ASP A 265 8.54 30.22 -7.59
CA ASP A 265 8.86 30.51 -9.00
C ASP A 265 8.38 29.36 -9.89
N THR A 266 8.52 28.11 -9.43
CA THR A 266 8.12 26.92 -10.21
C THR A 266 7.66 25.77 -9.32
N VAL A 267 6.60 25.08 -9.71
CA VAL A 267 6.22 23.78 -9.15
C VAL A 267 6.47 22.68 -10.19
N PHE A 268 7.15 21.64 -9.77
CA PHE A 268 7.34 20.38 -10.48
C PHE A 268 6.43 19.34 -9.86
N SER A 269 5.60 18.68 -10.65
CA SER A 269 4.62 17.74 -10.12
C SER A 269 4.38 16.58 -11.07
N VAL A 270 4.15 15.39 -10.51
CA VAL A 270 3.50 14.32 -11.28
C VAL A 270 2.16 14.79 -11.85
N ALA A 271 1.74 14.26 -13.00
CA ALA A 271 0.54 14.69 -13.72
C ALA A 271 -0.76 14.10 -13.11
N ALA A 272 -0.92 14.22 -11.79
CA ALA A 272 -1.97 13.59 -11.00
C ALA A 272 -2.73 14.58 -10.11
N GLY A 273 -4.06 14.41 -10.06
CA GLY A 273 -4.98 15.19 -9.22
C GLY A 273 -4.83 16.73 -9.28
N PHE A 274 -5.06 17.37 -8.13
CA PHE A 274 -4.96 18.80 -7.85
C PHE A 274 -3.82 19.17 -6.88
N LYS A 275 -2.91 18.25 -6.53
CA LYS A 275 -1.84 18.50 -5.54
C LYS A 275 -0.88 19.60 -5.97
N ALA A 276 -0.46 19.65 -7.24
CA ALA A 276 0.37 20.75 -7.78
C ALA A 276 -0.28 22.12 -7.52
N TYR A 277 -1.60 22.15 -7.72
CA TYR A 277 -2.42 23.32 -7.54
C TYR A 277 -2.56 23.68 -6.05
N ARG A 278 -2.70 22.69 -5.15
CA ARG A 278 -2.70 22.89 -3.70
C ARG A 278 -1.35 23.39 -3.17
N ILE A 279 -0.23 22.86 -3.66
CA ILE A 279 1.13 23.29 -3.33
C ILE A 279 1.31 24.79 -3.60
N LEU A 280 0.92 25.24 -4.79
CA LEU A 280 0.97 26.66 -5.15
C LEU A 280 0.06 27.49 -4.24
N ALA A 281 -1.17 27.04 -3.98
CA ALA A 281 -2.11 27.76 -3.11
C ALA A 281 -1.59 27.88 -1.65
N ALA A 282 -0.95 26.85 -1.12
CA ALA A 282 -0.45 26.81 0.25
C ALA A 282 0.81 27.69 0.45
N HIS A 283 1.71 27.72 -0.54
CA HIS A 283 2.97 28.47 -0.46
C HIS A 283 2.94 29.85 -1.12
N GLY A 284 1.89 30.14 -1.90
CA GLY A 284 1.81 31.35 -2.71
C GLY A 284 2.63 31.26 -3.99
N PHE A 285 2.22 32.04 -4.98
CA PHE A 285 2.84 32.12 -6.30
C PHE A 285 2.52 33.48 -6.94
N HIS A 286 3.24 33.82 -8.00
CA HIS A 286 3.07 35.05 -8.78
C HIS A 286 2.59 34.75 -10.21
N ALA A 287 2.22 35.79 -10.96
CA ALA A 287 1.69 35.63 -12.31
C ALA A 287 2.72 35.07 -13.32
N SER A 288 4.01 35.19 -13.03
CA SER A 288 5.11 34.61 -13.82
C SER A 288 5.61 33.26 -13.30
N SER A 289 4.95 32.67 -12.30
CA SER A 289 5.28 31.33 -11.82
C SER A 289 5.00 30.30 -12.91
N LYS A 290 5.74 29.19 -12.87
CA LYS A 290 5.61 28.10 -13.85
C LYS A 290 5.10 26.83 -13.21
N VAL A 291 4.38 26.04 -13.99
CA VAL A 291 3.93 24.70 -13.64
C VAL A 291 4.58 23.72 -14.60
N VAL A 292 5.40 22.82 -14.08
CA VAL A 292 6.01 21.73 -14.84
C VAL A 292 5.38 20.43 -14.40
N LEU A 293 4.48 19.91 -15.22
CA LEU A 293 3.88 18.59 -15.02
C LEU A 293 4.74 17.54 -15.72
N PHE A 294 5.10 16.48 -15.00
CA PHE A 294 5.89 15.40 -15.54
C PHE A 294 5.24 14.05 -15.24
N ASP A 295 5.39 13.06 -16.11
CA ASP A 295 4.84 11.73 -15.88
C ASP A 295 5.46 10.70 -16.81
N TYR A 296 5.48 9.43 -16.42
CA TYR A 296 5.85 8.35 -17.35
C TYR A 296 4.70 8.04 -18.32
N SER A 297 3.48 8.51 -18.03
CA SER A 297 2.30 8.34 -18.85
C SER A 297 2.08 9.55 -19.73
N LYS A 298 2.24 9.34 -21.04
CA LYS A 298 1.85 10.35 -22.04
C LYS A 298 0.36 10.68 -21.98
N GLN A 299 -0.48 9.72 -21.57
CA GLN A 299 -1.92 9.95 -21.43
C GLN A 299 -2.23 10.83 -20.22
N ALA A 300 -1.55 10.65 -19.08
CA ALA A 300 -1.71 11.54 -17.93
C ALA A 300 -1.38 12.99 -18.29
N LEU A 301 -0.26 13.20 -19.01
CA LEU A 301 0.13 14.53 -19.48
C LEU A 301 -0.89 15.13 -20.45
N ALA A 302 -1.35 14.36 -21.45
CA ALA A 302 -2.33 14.81 -22.42
C ALA A 302 -3.68 15.16 -21.78
N VAL A 303 -4.16 14.33 -20.85
CA VAL A 303 -5.39 14.61 -20.08
C VAL A 303 -5.22 15.86 -19.23
N ARG A 304 -4.08 16.03 -18.55
CA ARG A 304 -3.82 17.22 -17.73
C ARG A 304 -3.76 18.49 -18.56
N GLN A 305 -3.09 18.45 -19.71
CA GLN A 305 -3.08 19.54 -20.66
C GLN A 305 -4.49 19.91 -21.10
N TYR A 306 -5.31 18.91 -21.47
CA TYR A 306 -6.69 19.14 -21.86
C TYR A 306 -7.52 19.78 -20.75
N ILE A 307 -7.39 19.32 -19.49
CA ILE A 307 -8.08 19.91 -18.35
C ILE A 307 -7.70 21.39 -18.20
N VAL A 308 -6.40 21.73 -18.24
CA VAL A 308 -5.93 23.13 -18.11
C VAL A 308 -6.47 24.02 -19.23
N GLU A 309 -6.51 23.52 -20.45
CA GLU A 309 -6.91 24.28 -21.64
C GLU A 309 -8.44 24.46 -21.76
N HIS A 310 -9.23 23.49 -21.29
CA HIS A 310 -10.67 23.41 -21.61
C HIS A 310 -11.58 23.51 -20.38
N TRP A 311 -11.08 23.27 -19.17
CA TRP A 311 -11.91 23.34 -17.97
C TRP A 311 -11.92 24.74 -17.36
N ASN A 312 -13.10 25.28 -17.11
CA ASN A 312 -13.28 26.62 -16.53
C ASN A 312 -13.27 26.63 -14.98
N GLY A 313 -13.10 25.47 -14.34
CA GLY A 313 -13.11 25.30 -12.88
C GLY A 313 -14.48 25.08 -12.27
N GLU A 314 -15.53 24.83 -13.07
CA GLU A 314 -16.90 24.55 -12.61
C GLU A 314 -17.37 23.17 -13.05
N ASP A 315 -18.26 22.56 -12.26
CA ASP A 315 -18.91 21.27 -12.57
C ASP A 315 -17.92 20.20 -13.08
N PHE A 316 -16.99 19.82 -12.21
CA PHE A 316 -15.95 18.85 -12.54
C PHE A 316 -16.55 17.52 -13.00
N THR A 317 -17.65 17.07 -12.40
CA THR A 317 -18.35 15.82 -12.74
C THR A 317 -18.81 15.81 -14.21
N THR A 318 -19.42 16.90 -14.69
CA THR A 318 -19.79 17.03 -16.10
C THR A 318 -18.57 17.11 -17.00
N PHE A 319 -17.53 17.84 -16.59
CA PHE A 319 -16.29 17.93 -17.37
C PHE A 319 -15.58 16.57 -17.51
N VAL A 320 -15.56 15.74 -16.47
CA VAL A 320 -14.97 14.39 -16.50
C VAL A 320 -15.64 13.50 -17.56
N LYS A 321 -16.95 13.65 -17.81
CA LYS A 321 -17.62 12.94 -18.92
C LYS A 321 -17.02 13.31 -20.28
N GLN A 322 -16.67 14.58 -20.48
CA GLN A 322 -16.03 15.05 -21.71
C GLN A 322 -14.61 14.50 -21.82
N VAL A 323 -13.87 14.47 -20.70
CA VAL A 323 -12.54 13.84 -20.64
C VAL A 323 -12.60 12.38 -21.05
N PHE A 324 -13.57 11.61 -20.55
CA PHE A 324 -13.74 10.19 -20.92
C PHE A 324 -14.09 10.00 -22.41
N GLN A 325 -14.84 10.93 -23.01
CA GLN A 325 -15.12 10.90 -24.45
C GLN A 325 -13.89 11.23 -25.29
N GLN A 326 -13.11 12.22 -24.87
CA GLN A 326 -11.91 12.66 -25.58
C GLN A 326 -10.76 11.65 -25.45
N PHE A 327 -10.67 10.97 -24.30
CA PHE A 327 -9.61 10.02 -23.97
C PHE A 327 -10.22 8.68 -23.51
N PRO A 328 -10.78 7.89 -24.44
CA PRO A 328 -11.49 6.66 -24.10
C PRO A 328 -10.56 5.51 -23.70
N GLU A 329 -11.09 4.60 -22.87
CA GLU A 329 -10.48 3.29 -22.63
C GLU A 329 -10.53 2.41 -23.90
N PRO A 330 -9.56 1.49 -24.14
CA PRO A 330 -8.42 1.13 -23.29
C PRO A 330 -7.14 1.92 -23.61
N HIS A 331 -7.23 2.99 -24.42
CA HIS A 331 -6.06 3.80 -24.77
C HIS A 331 -5.55 4.62 -23.57
N THR A 332 -6.48 5.09 -22.75
CA THR A 332 -6.24 5.71 -21.46
C THR A 332 -6.69 4.75 -20.36
N PHE A 333 -5.97 4.69 -19.24
CA PHE A 333 -6.35 3.87 -18.10
C PHE A 333 -6.62 4.77 -16.90
N TYR A 334 -7.89 4.89 -16.51
CA TYR A 334 -8.26 5.73 -15.39
C TYR A 334 -8.12 4.97 -14.07
N GLN A 335 -7.35 5.55 -13.15
CA GLN A 335 -7.19 5.04 -11.80
C GLN A 335 -8.37 5.50 -10.96
N LEU A 336 -9.46 4.73 -11.04
CA LEU A 336 -10.69 4.92 -10.28
C LEU A 336 -10.72 3.96 -9.08
N TRP A 337 -11.66 4.18 -8.16
CA TRP A 337 -11.84 3.33 -6.98
C TRP A 337 -12.28 1.91 -7.35
N HIS A 338 -12.32 1.03 -6.33
CA HIS A 338 -12.53 -0.41 -6.43
C HIS A 338 -13.34 -0.89 -7.67
N ASN A 339 -12.68 -1.64 -8.56
CA ASN A 339 -13.26 -2.26 -9.77
C ASN A 339 -14.06 -1.31 -10.69
N THR A 340 -13.82 -0.01 -10.60
CA THR A 340 -14.49 1.01 -11.40
C THR A 340 -13.70 1.32 -12.67
N ASN A 341 -14.42 1.67 -13.72
CA ASN A 341 -13.94 2.10 -15.03
C ASN A 341 -14.92 3.11 -15.63
N THR A 342 -14.63 3.61 -16.83
CA THR A 342 -15.44 4.66 -17.48
C THR A 342 -16.87 4.25 -17.81
N THR A 343 -17.16 2.94 -17.86
CA THR A 343 -18.48 2.41 -18.24
C THR A 343 -19.38 2.04 -17.05
N ASN A 344 -18.81 1.85 -15.86
CA ASN A 344 -19.55 1.41 -14.66
C ASN A 344 -19.43 2.39 -13.48
N ILE A 345 -18.81 3.55 -13.69
CA ILE A 345 -18.69 4.61 -12.68
C ILE A 345 -20.06 5.06 -12.18
N ASP A 346 -20.21 5.12 -10.85
CA ASP A 346 -21.31 5.84 -10.22
C ASP A 346 -20.98 7.34 -10.19
N TRP A 347 -21.76 8.14 -10.92
CA TRP A 347 -21.56 9.58 -10.98
C TRP A 347 -21.86 10.28 -9.64
N GLN A 348 -22.66 9.68 -8.75
CA GLN A 348 -22.87 10.23 -7.41
C GLN A 348 -21.62 10.09 -6.55
N ASP A 349 -20.84 9.03 -6.74
CA ASP A 349 -19.57 8.84 -6.04
C ASP A 349 -18.54 9.89 -6.45
N LEU A 350 -18.44 10.15 -7.76
CA LEU A 350 -17.59 11.23 -8.26
C LEU A 350 -18.04 12.59 -7.72
N GLU A 351 -19.34 12.85 -7.67
CA GLU A 351 -19.88 14.10 -7.11
C GLU A 351 -19.54 14.23 -5.62
N ARG A 352 -19.65 13.16 -4.83
CA ARG A 352 -19.26 13.18 -3.40
C ARG A 352 -17.77 13.51 -3.23
N LEU A 353 -16.91 12.90 -4.04
CA LEU A 353 -15.47 13.19 -4.04
C LEU A 353 -15.20 14.64 -4.42
N TRP A 354 -15.89 15.15 -5.43
CA TRP A 354 -15.77 16.54 -5.85
C TRP A 354 -16.22 17.53 -4.77
N GLN A 355 -17.35 17.27 -4.10
CA GLN A 355 -17.81 18.09 -2.97
C GLN A 355 -16.84 18.05 -1.78
N ALA A 356 -16.23 16.90 -1.50
CA ALA A 356 -15.18 16.80 -0.49
C ALA A 356 -13.96 17.65 -0.87
N GLU A 357 -13.54 17.62 -2.14
CA GLU A 357 -12.47 18.48 -2.65
C GLU A 357 -12.85 19.96 -2.49
N LEU A 358 -14.02 20.39 -2.97
CA LEU A 358 -14.49 21.77 -2.81
C LEU A 358 -14.50 22.23 -1.34
N THR A 359 -14.87 21.35 -0.41
CA THR A 359 -14.82 21.64 1.02
C THR A 359 -13.40 21.95 1.50
N ARG A 360 -12.39 21.20 1.04
CA ARG A 360 -10.96 21.45 1.36
C ARG A 360 -10.46 22.80 0.82
N TRP A 361 -11.11 23.35 -0.20
CA TRP A 361 -10.82 24.66 -0.79
C TRP A 361 -11.64 25.80 -0.18
N GLY A 362 -12.51 25.50 0.79
CA GLY A 362 -13.41 26.49 1.38
C GLY A 362 -14.56 26.89 0.44
N GLY A 363 -14.99 25.98 -0.44
CA GLY A 363 -16.13 26.15 -1.35
C GLY A 363 -15.76 26.35 -2.82
N ALA A 364 -16.78 26.22 -3.68
CA ALA A 364 -16.67 26.29 -5.13
C ALA A 364 -16.07 27.61 -5.64
N ASP A 365 -16.47 28.75 -5.08
CA ASP A 365 -15.99 30.06 -5.50
C ASP A 365 -14.48 30.24 -5.26
N ASN A 366 -14.00 29.77 -4.11
CA ASN A 366 -12.59 29.82 -3.75
C ASN A 366 -11.77 28.89 -4.65
N PHE A 367 -12.27 27.69 -4.91
CA PHE A 367 -11.66 26.78 -5.88
C PHE A 367 -11.57 27.44 -7.26
N LYS A 368 -12.68 27.94 -7.80
CA LYS A 368 -12.74 28.52 -9.15
C LYS A 368 -11.81 29.71 -9.32
N LYS A 369 -11.84 30.64 -8.36
CA LYS A 369 -10.98 31.84 -8.37
C LYS A 369 -9.51 31.47 -8.43
N MET A 370 -9.11 30.45 -7.68
CA MET A 370 -7.73 30.02 -7.63
C MET A 370 -7.39 29.18 -8.88
N TRP A 371 -8.34 28.43 -9.46
CA TRP A 371 -8.15 27.64 -10.68
C TRP A 371 -7.85 28.55 -11.85
N GLN A 372 -8.59 29.66 -11.98
CA GLN A 372 -8.36 30.68 -13.01
C GLN A 372 -6.96 31.27 -12.95
N LYS A 373 -6.39 31.43 -11.75
CA LYS A 373 -5.00 31.90 -11.60
C LYS A 373 -4.01 30.83 -12.02
N PHE A 374 -4.24 29.58 -11.62
CA PHE A 374 -3.39 28.45 -11.95
C PHE A 374 -3.38 28.15 -13.46
N SER A 375 -4.55 28.11 -14.11
CA SER A 375 -4.68 27.82 -15.54
C SER A 375 -4.07 28.91 -16.42
N ALA A 376 -3.89 30.13 -15.89
CA ALA A 376 -3.25 31.24 -16.59
C ALA A 376 -1.71 31.25 -16.51
N LEU A 377 -1.10 30.39 -15.67
CA LEU A 377 0.35 30.26 -15.58
C LEU A 377 0.96 29.62 -16.85
N GLU A 378 2.28 29.73 -17.02
CA GLU A 378 2.98 28.93 -18.02
C GLU A 378 2.98 27.45 -17.58
N HIS A 379 2.39 26.57 -18.40
CA HIS A 379 2.40 25.12 -18.19
C HIS A 379 3.40 24.45 -19.14
N ARG A 380 4.21 23.55 -18.61
CA ARG A 380 5.10 22.66 -19.37
C ARG A 380 4.80 21.21 -19.03
N PHE A 381 4.85 20.35 -20.03
CA PHE A 381 4.53 18.93 -19.91
C PHE A 381 5.74 18.09 -20.34
N ILE A 382 6.34 17.33 -19.42
CA ILE A 382 7.56 16.56 -19.66
C ILE A 382 7.27 15.07 -19.50
N HIS A 383 7.39 14.31 -20.59
CA HIS A 383 7.36 12.85 -20.50
C HIS A 383 8.67 12.34 -19.90
N VAL A 384 8.60 11.72 -18.71
CA VAL A 384 9.78 11.27 -17.96
C VAL A 384 9.47 9.99 -17.19
N ASP A 385 10.41 9.03 -17.20
CA ASP A 385 10.31 7.84 -16.37
C ASP A 385 11.36 7.95 -15.27
N LEU A 386 10.94 8.34 -14.05
CA LEU A 386 11.84 8.55 -12.92
C LEU A 386 12.64 7.29 -12.56
N LEU A 387 12.16 6.09 -12.93
CA LEU A 387 12.84 4.83 -12.69
C LEU A 387 13.94 4.53 -13.72
N GLN A 388 14.01 5.28 -14.83
CA GLN A 388 14.92 4.98 -15.94
C GLN A 388 15.66 6.22 -16.47
N ASN A 389 14.95 7.26 -16.90
CA ASN A 389 15.52 8.45 -17.53
C ASN A 389 14.87 9.72 -16.99
N LYS A 390 15.67 10.48 -16.25
CA LYS A 390 15.29 11.67 -15.48
C LYS A 390 15.95 12.98 -15.95
N GLN A 391 16.79 12.92 -16.99
CA GLN A 391 17.66 14.04 -17.36
C GLN A 391 16.88 15.30 -17.77
N ALA A 392 15.85 15.16 -18.61
CA ALA A 392 15.05 16.29 -19.08
C ALA A 392 14.39 17.07 -17.93
N LEU A 393 13.97 16.37 -16.87
CA LEU A 393 13.42 17.01 -15.67
C LEU A 393 14.49 17.78 -14.90
N PHE A 394 15.71 17.24 -14.80
CA PHE A 394 16.82 17.91 -14.11
C PHE A 394 17.36 19.11 -14.86
N ASP A 395 17.36 19.08 -16.19
CA ASP A 395 17.74 20.24 -17.00
C ASP A 395 16.78 21.40 -16.77
N GLU A 396 15.48 21.10 -16.61
CA GLU A 396 14.46 22.11 -16.31
C GLU A 396 14.59 22.65 -14.87
N ILE A 397 14.69 21.78 -13.85
CA ILE A 397 14.69 22.19 -12.43
C ILE A 397 15.89 23.04 -12.02
N LYS A 398 17.02 22.84 -12.69
CA LYS A 398 18.29 23.54 -12.42
C LYS A 398 18.18 25.06 -12.59
N ILE A 399 17.23 25.54 -13.39
CA ILE A 399 17.09 26.95 -13.74
C ILE A 399 15.84 27.61 -13.14
N SER A 400 15.15 26.96 -12.19
CA SER A 400 13.77 27.30 -11.80
C SER A 400 13.59 28.15 -10.54
N GLY A 401 14.66 28.77 -10.02
CA GLY A 401 14.59 29.62 -8.83
C GLY A 401 14.06 28.88 -7.59
N ASN A 402 13.23 29.56 -6.80
CA ASN A 402 12.54 29.00 -5.63
C ASN A 402 11.48 27.99 -6.08
N SER A 403 11.84 26.71 -6.04
CA SER A 403 11.05 25.63 -6.61
C SER A 403 10.58 24.61 -5.57
N TYR A 404 9.54 23.89 -5.97
CA TYR A 404 8.97 22.77 -5.23
C TYR A 404 8.82 21.58 -6.17
N ILE A 405 9.17 20.37 -5.72
CA ILE A 405 8.94 19.15 -6.50
C ILE A 405 8.13 18.12 -5.71
N TRP A 406 7.07 17.63 -6.35
CA TRP A 406 6.25 16.53 -5.84
C TRP A 406 6.26 15.34 -6.80
N TRP A 407 6.71 14.17 -6.32
CA TRP A 407 6.80 12.94 -7.14
C TRP A 407 5.85 11.81 -6.69
N SER A 408 4.94 12.08 -5.75
CA SER A 408 4.03 11.07 -5.18
C SER A 408 4.80 9.81 -4.73
N ASN A 409 4.29 8.62 -4.99
CA ASN A 409 4.90 7.32 -4.69
C ASN A 409 5.58 6.67 -5.91
N ALA A 410 6.15 7.45 -6.83
CA ALA A 410 6.71 6.92 -8.09
C ALA A 410 7.72 5.76 -7.93
N PHE A 411 8.45 5.72 -6.81
CA PHE A 411 9.44 4.68 -6.48
C PHE A 411 8.86 3.50 -5.67
N PHE A 412 7.57 3.54 -5.35
CA PHE A 412 6.83 2.56 -4.56
C PHE A 412 5.46 2.25 -5.18
N THR A 413 5.47 1.92 -6.47
CA THR A 413 4.27 1.46 -7.19
C THR A 413 4.30 -0.04 -7.38
N ILE A 414 3.14 -0.68 -7.60
CA ILE A 414 3.06 -2.10 -8.01
C ILE A 414 3.98 -2.35 -9.22
N TYR A 415 4.02 -1.42 -10.18
CA TYR A 415 4.93 -1.48 -11.33
C TYR A 415 6.40 -1.58 -10.89
N SER A 416 6.85 -0.70 -9.99
CA SER A 416 8.23 -0.70 -9.49
C SER A 416 8.58 -1.99 -8.73
N HIS A 417 7.68 -2.50 -7.88
CA HIS A 417 7.90 -3.74 -7.15
C HIS A 417 7.97 -4.94 -8.08
N TRP A 418 7.24 -4.91 -9.19
CA TRP A 418 7.25 -6.00 -10.14
C TRP A 418 8.54 -6.06 -10.95
N HIS A 419 9.02 -4.92 -11.43
CA HIS A 419 10.13 -4.86 -12.39
C HIS A 419 11.52 -4.77 -11.77
N PHE A 420 11.61 -4.36 -10.50
CA PHE A 420 12.88 -4.13 -9.83
C PHE A 420 12.95 -4.89 -8.52
N SER A 421 14.12 -5.41 -8.17
CA SER A 421 14.41 -5.92 -6.82
C SER A 421 14.44 -4.78 -5.80
N ALA A 422 14.41 -5.11 -4.51
CA ALA A 422 14.59 -4.14 -3.44
C ALA A 422 15.86 -3.31 -3.59
N GLU A 423 16.99 -3.98 -3.85
CA GLU A 423 18.30 -3.34 -4.06
C GLU A 423 18.29 -2.42 -5.28
N GLN A 424 17.70 -2.84 -6.39
CA GLN A 424 17.59 -2.00 -7.59
C GLN A 424 16.77 -0.73 -7.31
N ARG A 425 15.64 -0.85 -6.61
CA ARG A 425 14.82 0.31 -6.23
C ARG A 425 15.60 1.26 -5.31
N HIS A 426 16.36 0.71 -4.35
CA HIS A 426 17.24 1.49 -3.48
C HIS A 426 18.27 2.29 -4.28
N CYS A 427 18.98 1.66 -5.22
CA CYS A 427 19.97 2.32 -6.07
C CYS A 427 19.33 3.41 -6.95
N ILE A 428 18.22 3.09 -7.63
CA ILE A 428 17.48 4.04 -8.47
C ILE A 428 17.05 5.27 -7.66
N TYR A 429 16.54 5.05 -6.45
CA TYR A 429 16.10 6.12 -5.56
C TYR A 429 17.27 6.94 -5.02
N GLY A 430 18.37 6.30 -4.62
CA GLY A 430 19.60 6.99 -4.20
C GLY A 430 20.15 7.89 -5.30
N ASP A 431 20.17 7.41 -6.55
CA ASP A 431 20.56 8.20 -7.72
C ASP A 431 19.61 9.40 -7.95
N TRP A 432 18.31 9.21 -7.76
CA TRP A 432 17.32 10.30 -7.81
C TRP A 432 17.63 11.38 -6.78
N VAL A 433 17.78 10.99 -5.50
CA VAL A 433 18.02 11.91 -4.39
C VAL A 433 19.31 12.70 -4.58
N ASN A 434 20.41 12.02 -4.95
CA ASN A 434 21.70 12.66 -5.14
C ASN A 434 21.71 13.59 -6.36
N ALA A 435 21.10 13.18 -7.48
CA ALA A 435 21.02 14.00 -8.68
C ALA A 435 20.15 15.25 -8.47
N LEU A 436 19.01 15.11 -7.78
CA LEU A 436 18.15 16.23 -7.44
C LEU A 436 18.86 17.23 -6.51
N ALA A 437 19.55 16.77 -5.47
CA ALA A 437 20.32 17.63 -4.57
C ALA A 437 21.46 18.37 -5.30
N THR A 438 22.06 17.74 -6.32
CA THR A 438 23.11 18.35 -7.14
C THR A 438 22.55 19.39 -8.11
N ALA A 439 21.40 19.10 -8.73
CA ALA A 439 20.78 19.97 -9.72
C ALA A 439 20.09 21.19 -9.07
N ALA A 440 19.41 20.99 -7.94
CA ALA A 440 18.59 22.00 -7.28
C ALA A 440 18.53 21.78 -5.76
N GLY A 441 19.66 21.95 -5.08
CA GLY A 441 19.79 21.66 -3.64
C GLY A 441 18.80 22.38 -2.72
N GLU A 442 18.37 23.59 -3.08
CA GLU A 442 17.39 24.39 -2.33
C GLU A 442 15.93 24.10 -2.72
N CYS A 443 15.69 23.27 -3.74
CA CYS A 443 14.33 22.87 -4.13
C CYS A 443 13.66 22.14 -2.97
N ARG A 444 12.43 22.55 -2.63
CA ARG A 444 11.62 21.86 -1.62
C ARG A 444 11.06 20.57 -2.18
N VAL A 445 11.10 19.51 -1.38
CA VAL A 445 10.79 18.16 -1.84
C VAL A 445 9.59 17.57 -1.12
N ASN A 446 8.72 16.91 -1.88
CA ASN A 446 7.60 16.13 -1.36
C ASN A 446 7.38 14.83 -2.16
N GLY A 447 7.13 13.72 -1.48
CA GLY A 447 6.77 12.44 -2.09
C GLY A 447 7.00 11.29 -1.13
N ALA A 448 7.13 10.07 -1.66
CA ALA A 448 7.51 8.90 -0.89
C ALA A 448 8.84 8.33 -1.37
N ASP A 449 9.57 7.69 -0.46
CA ASP A 449 10.77 6.94 -0.79
C ASP A 449 10.46 5.52 -1.34
N HIS A 450 11.51 4.76 -1.61
CA HIS A 450 11.47 3.39 -2.10
C HIS A 450 10.97 2.34 -1.06
N HIS A 451 10.58 2.78 0.14
CA HIS A 451 9.89 2.02 1.18
C HIS A 451 8.49 2.57 1.51
N ASN A 452 7.99 3.50 0.69
CA ASN A 452 6.74 4.23 0.88
C ASN A 452 6.71 5.15 2.11
N CYS A 453 7.86 5.50 2.66
CA CYS A 453 7.96 6.47 3.74
C CYS A 453 7.87 7.88 3.17
N ALA A 454 7.09 8.72 3.84
CA ALA A 454 6.91 10.11 3.45
C ALA A 454 8.23 10.87 3.46
N VAL A 455 8.35 11.80 2.52
CA VAL A 455 9.41 12.80 2.40
C VAL A 455 8.70 14.11 2.16
N ASN A 456 8.77 15.06 3.10
CA ASN A 456 8.21 16.40 2.96
C ASN A 456 8.90 17.39 3.91
N GLY A 457 8.64 18.69 3.72
CA GLY A 457 9.17 19.76 4.59
C GLY A 457 10.70 19.95 4.55
N LEU A 458 11.39 19.39 3.56
CA LEU A 458 12.86 19.45 3.42
C LEU A 458 13.26 20.08 2.08
N THR A 459 14.49 20.55 2.00
CA THR A 459 15.14 20.81 0.71
C THR A 459 15.81 19.55 0.18
N ALA A 460 16.04 19.48 -1.13
CA ALA A 460 16.71 18.33 -1.76
C ALA A 460 18.09 18.03 -1.14
N LEU A 461 18.88 19.06 -0.85
CA LEU A 461 20.19 18.92 -0.21
C LEU A 461 20.07 18.42 1.24
N ALA A 462 19.11 18.95 2.01
CA ALA A 462 18.86 18.48 3.38
C ALA A 462 18.42 17.02 3.38
N TYR A 463 17.53 16.64 2.47
CA TYR A 463 17.05 15.28 2.33
C TYR A 463 18.16 14.31 1.91
N SER A 464 19.00 14.66 0.92
CA SER A 464 20.15 13.84 0.51
C SER A 464 21.11 13.54 1.67
N ARG A 465 21.40 14.54 2.52
CA ARG A 465 22.23 14.34 3.72
C ARG A 465 21.58 13.44 4.76
N LEU A 466 20.26 13.47 4.89
CA LEU A 466 19.52 12.56 5.78
C LEU A 466 19.54 11.14 5.22
N PHE A 467 19.27 10.99 3.92
CA PHE A 467 19.29 9.72 3.20
C PHE A 467 20.63 8.99 3.34
N GLN A 468 21.75 9.70 3.19
CA GLN A 468 23.10 9.13 3.37
C GLN A 468 23.41 8.66 4.80
N LYS A 469 22.69 9.18 5.79
CA LYS A 469 22.82 8.76 7.21
C LYS A 469 21.86 7.65 7.57
N GLN A 470 20.98 7.23 6.64
CA GLN A 470 20.05 6.16 6.92
C GLN A 470 20.77 4.84 7.11
N THR A 471 20.53 4.22 8.26
CA THR A 471 21.04 2.88 8.60
C THR A 471 19.93 1.84 8.61
N GLY A 472 18.69 2.25 8.28
CA GLY A 472 17.53 1.36 8.17
C GLY A 472 17.53 0.53 6.89
N GLY A 473 16.60 -0.41 6.80
CA GLY A 473 16.37 -1.24 5.62
C GLY A 473 14.89 -1.54 5.43
N GLU A 474 14.54 -2.48 4.58
CA GLU A 474 13.14 -2.79 4.23
C GLU A 474 12.23 -3.11 5.45
N LEU A 475 12.81 -3.76 6.47
CA LEU A 475 12.12 -4.13 7.70
C LEU A 475 12.00 -2.97 8.69
N ASN A 476 12.94 -2.03 8.66
CA ASN A 476 12.97 -0.89 9.56
C ASN A 476 13.36 0.37 8.77
N PRO A 477 12.46 0.89 7.92
CA PRO A 477 12.74 2.09 7.17
C PRO A 477 12.85 3.24 8.17
N GLN A 478 13.85 4.10 7.97
CA GLN A 478 14.02 5.23 8.86
C GLN A 478 12.84 6.19 8.71
N GLN A 479 12.05 6.32 9.78
CA GLN A 479 11.05 7.36 9.86
C GLN A 479 11.76 8.73 9.90
N LEU A 480 11.43 9.57 8.93
CA LEU A 480 11.84 10.97 8.96
C LEU A 480 10.90 11.71 9.90
N SER A 481 11.39 12.77 10.53
CA SER A 481 10.55 13.72 11.27
C SER A 481 9.77 14.61 10.28
N CYS A 482 8.97 13.98 9.43
CA CYS A 482 8.14 14.60 8.41
C CYS A 482 6.67 14.29 8.70
N LEU A 483 5.76 15.04 8.09
CA LEU A 483 4.33 14.76 8.19
C LEU A 483 4.03 13.46 7.45
N ASP A 484 3.11 12.65 7.95
CA ASP A 484 2.76 11.39 7.29
C ASP A 484 1.97 11.68 6.01
N ILE A 485 2.35 11.03 4.89
CA ILE A 485 1.56 11.08 3.65
C ILE A 485 0.70 9.83 3.66
N GLN A 486 -0.57 9.99 4.02
CA GLN A 486 -1.55 8.93 3.93
C GLN A 486 -2.02 8.82 2.48
N PHE A 487 -1.52 7.80 1.78
CA PHE A 487 -1.93 7.42 0.42
C PHE A 487 -3.17 6.54 0.42
#